data_AF-A6IZ89-F1
#
_entry.id   AF-A6IZ89-F1
#
_cell.length_a   1.000
_cell.length_b   1.000
_cell.length_c   1.000
_cell.angle_alpha   90.00
_cell.angle_beta   90.00
_cell.angle_gamma   90.00
#
_symmetry.space_group_name_H-M   'P 1'
#
loop_
_entity.id
_entity.type
_entity.pdbx_description
1 polymer ?
#
loop_
_entity_poly.entity_id
_entity_poly.type
_entity_poly.pdbx_seq_one_letter_code
_entity_poly.pdbx_strand_id
1 'polypeptide(L)'
;MAPAPPPAASFTSAEVQRRLAAGACWVRRGASLYDLTGFVRHHPGGEQLLLARAGQDISADLDGPPHKHSDNARRWLEQYYVGELRADPQDPTENGAGAPAETQKTDAAIEPQFKVVDWDKDLVDWQKPLLWQVGHLGEKYDEWVHQPVARPIRLFHSDLIEAFSKTVW
;
A
#
# COMPACT_ATOMS: atom_id res chain seq x y z
N MET A 1 -13.72 -1.65 25.46
CA MET A 1 -13.84 -2.70 24.44
C MET A 1 -13.89 -1.97 23.10
N ALA A 2 -12.79 -1.94 22.37
CA ALA A 2 -12.74 -1.23 21.08
C ALA A 2 -13.58 -2.00 20.05
N PRO A 3 -14.33 -1.33 19.17
CA PRO A 3 -15.04 -1.99 18.08
C PRO A 3 -14.02 -2.66 17.14
N ALA A 4 -14.35 -3.86 16.66
CA ALA A 4 -13.52 -4.59 15.71
C ALA A 4 -13.27 -3.73 14.45
N PRO A 5 -12.06 -3.80 13.85
CA PRO A 5 -11.78 -3.08 12.61
C PRO A 5 -12.78 -3.50 11.52
N PRO A 6 -13.20 -2.58 10.63
CA PRO A 6 -14.09 -2.94 9.53
C PRO A 6 -13.45 -4.07 8.71
N PRO A 7 -14.22 -5.10 8.33
CA PRO A 7 -13.68 -6.21 7.56
C PRO A 7 -13.10 -5.67 6.26
N ALA A 8 -11.88 -6.08 5.91
CA ALA A 8 -11.26 -5.76 4.65
C ALA A 8 -12.22 -6.11 3.51
N ALA A 9 -12.47 -5.16 2.59
CA ALA A 9 -13.38 -5.39 1.48
C ALA A 9 -12.89 -6.60 0.66
N SER A 10 -13.80 -7.47 0.23
CA SER A 10 -13.45 -8.62 -0.61
C SER A 10 -14.01 -8.44 -2.01
N PHE A 11 -13.19 -8.65 -3.02
CA PHE A 11 -13.53 -8.46 -4.43
C PHE A 11 -13.50 -9.79 -5.18
N THR A 12 -14.37 -9.96 -6.16
CA THR A 12 -14.33 -11.07 -7.12
C THR A 12 -13.40 -10.76 -8.29
N SER A 13 -12.91 -11.80 -8.98
CA SER A 13 -12.11 -11.63 -10.20
C SER A 13 -12.86 -10.79 -11.25
N ALA A 14 -14.17 -11.01 -11.42
CA ALA A 14 -15.01 -10.23 -12.33
C ALA A 14 -15.10 -8.74 -11.96
N GLU A 15 -15.15 -8.40 -10.68
CA GLU A 15 -15.13 -7.00 -10.22
C GLU A 15 -13.79 -6.34 -10.47
N VAL A 16 -12.68 -7.05 -10.23
CA VAL A 16 -11.34 -6.53 -10.54
C VAL A 16 -11.21 -6.30 -12.06
N GLN A 17 -11.57 -7.27 -12.89
CA GLN A 17 -11.52 -7.13 -14.35
C GLN A 17 -12.34 -5.95 -14.87
N ARG A 18 -13.55 -5.75 -14.33
CA ARG A 18 -14.39 -4.60 -14.68
C ARG A 18 -13.74 -3.27 -14.31
N ARG A 19 -13.02 -3.19 -13.19
CA ARG A 19 -12.29 -1.97 -12.79
C ARG A 19 -11.09 -1.71 -13.71
N LEU A 20 -10.34 -2.76 -14.04
CA LEU A 20 -9.25 -2.67 -15.01
C LEU A 20 -9.75 -2.18 -16.37
N ALA A 21 -10.87 -2.73 -16.86
CA ALA A 21 -11.51 -2.31 -18.10
C ALA A 21 -12.01 -0.86 -18.07
N ALA A 22 -12.35 -0.33 -16.89
CA ALA A 22 -12.71 1.07 -16.68
C ALA A 22 -11.48 2.00 -16.60
N GLY A 23 -10.26 1.47 -16.75
CA GLY A 23 -9.01 2.23 -16.72
C GLY A 23 -8.36 2.33 -15.33
N ALA A 24 -8.86 1.59 -14.33
CA ALA A 24 -8.19 1.53 -13.03
C ALA A 24 -6.88 0.73 -13.12
N CYS A 25 -5.84 1.17 -12.42
CA CYS A 25 -4.58 0.45 -12.32
C CYS A 25 -4.53 -0.31 -11.00
N TRP A 26 -5.13 -1.50 -10.97
CA TRP A 26 -5.12 -2.37 -9.80
C TRP A 26 -4.04 -3.42 -9.94
N VAL A 27 -3.31 -3.73 -8.88
CA VAL A 27 -2.31 -4.80 -8.83
C VAL A 27 -2.58 -5.73 -7.67
N ARG A 28 -2.08 -6.96 -7.72
CA ARG A 28 -2.19 -7.92 -6.61
C ARG A 28 -0.83 -8.26 -6.01
N ARG A 29 -0.82 -8.70 -4.76
CA ARG A 29 0.31 -9.33 -4.08
C ARG A 29 -0.22 -10.50 -3.28
N GLY A 30 -0.19 -11.71 -3.84
CA GLY A 30 -0.96 -12.84 -3.30
C GLY A 30 -2.46 -12.55 -3.39
N ALA A 31 -3.17 -12.64 -2.26
CA ALA A 31 -4.61 -12.35 -2.19
C ALA A 31 -4.93 -10.85 -2.08
N SER A 32 -3.96 -10.02 -1.70
CA SER A 32 -4.18 -8.59 -1.47
C SER A 32 -4.26 -7.79 -2.77
N LEU A 33 -5.18 -6.84 -2.83
CA LEU A 33 -5.42 -5.94 -3.95
C LEU A 33 -5.06 -4.49 -3.57
N TYR A 34 -4.43 -3.79 -4.50
CA TYR A 34 -3.98 -2.40 -4.34
C TYR A 34 -4.45 -1.55 -5.53
N ASP A 35 -5.05 -0.39 -5.25
CA ASP A 35 -5.46 0.57 -6.28
C ASP A 35 -4.41 1.66 -6.46
N LEU A 36 -3.58 1.49 -7.49
CA LEU A 36 -2.49 2.41 -7.82
C LEU A 36 -2.92 3.48 -8.82
N THR A 37 -4.20 3.59 -9.18
CA THR A 37 -4.69 4.52 -10.23
C THR A 37 -4.22 5.96 -9.99
N GLY A 38 -4.28 6.43 -8.74
CA GLY A 38 -3.80 7.77 -8.37
C GLY A 38 -2.27 7.90 -8.30
N PHE A 39 -1.55 6.78 -8.15
CA PHE A 39 -0.09 6.75 -8.02
C PHE A 39 0.65 6.60 -9.34
N VAL A 40 -0.02 6.12 -10.41
CA VAL A 40 0.61 5.82 -11.71
C VAL A 40 1.57 6.91 -12.18
N ARG A 41 1.16 8.19 -12.11
CA ARG A 41 1.94 9.35 -12.57
C ARG A 41 3.11 9.74 -11.66
N HIS A 42 3.12 9.21 -10.44
CA HIS A 42 4.13 9.48 -9.42
C HIS A 42 5.13 8.33 -9.26
N HIS A 43 4.96 7.23 -10.02
CA HIS A 43 5.81 6.06 -9.93
C HIS A 43 7.23 6.36 -10.48
N PRO A 44 8.30 6.27 -9.65
CA PRO A 44 9.66 6.59 -10.08
C PRO A 44 10.21 5.69 -11.19
N GLY A 45 9.71 4.45 -11.29
CA GLY A 45 10.07 3.51 -12.37
C GLY A 45 9.36 3.76 -13.70
N GLY A 46 8.51 4.79 -13.78
CA GLY A 46 7.73 5.16 -14.96
C GLY A 46 6.32 4.57 -14.97
N GLU A 47 5.38 5.32 -15.55
CA GLU A 47 3.95 4.96 -15.67
C GLU A 47 3.73 3.68 -16.47
N GLN A 48 4.42 3.54 -17.61
CA GLN A 48 4.21 2.42 -18.53
C GLN A 48 4.49 1.06 -17.91
N LEU A 49 5.49 0.97 -17.03
CA LEU A 49 5.83 -0.27 -16.35
C LEU A 49 4.70 -0.69 -15.40
N LEU A 50 4.10 0.28 -14.70
CA LEU A 50 3.04 0.01 -13.75
C LEU A 50 1.73 -0.36 -14.46
N LEU A 51 1.38 0.35 -15.53
CA LEU A 51 0.21 0.04 -16.35
C LEU A 51 0.31 -1.35 -16.99
N ALA A 52 1.50 -1.76 -17.44
CA ALA A 52 1.72 -3.10 -18.00
C ALA A 52 1.53 -4.23 -16.98
N ARG A 53 1.55 -3.92 -15.68
CA ARG A 53 1.33 -4.87 -14.57
C ARG A 53 -0.07 -4.79 -13.98
N ALA A 54 -0.96 -3.95 -14.53
CA ALA A 54 -2.34 -3.88 -14.08
C ALA A 54 -3.03 -5.25 -14.20
N GLY A 55 -3.64 -5.70 -13.10
CA GLY A 55 -4.29 -7.00 -12.94
C GLY A 55 -3.35 -8.16 -12.59
N GLN A 56 -2.03 -7.94 -12.57
CA GLN A 56 -1.03 -8.98 -12.33
C GLN A 56 -0.55 -9.01 -10.88
N ASP A 57 0.07 -10.13 -10.51
CA ASP A 57 0.78 -10.26 -9.23
C ASP A 57 2.16 -9.66 -9.34
N ILE A 58 2.40 -8.61 -8.56
CA ILE A 58 3.64 -7.84 -8.57
C ILE A 58 4.64 -8.29 -7.50
N SER A 59 4.39 -9.41 -6.81
CA SER A 59 5.29 -9.91 -5.76
C SER A 59 6.73 -10.08 -6.26
N ALA A 60 6.90 -10.65 -7.46
CA ALA A 60 8.21 -10.81 -8.09
C ALA A 60 8.76 -9.47 -8.62
N ASP A 61 7.91 -8.62 -9.19
CA ASP A 61 8.33 -7.32 -9.74
C ASP A 61 8.88 -6.37 -8.66
N LEU A 62 8.41 -6.49 -7.41
CA LEU A 62 8.95 -5.72 -6.27
C LEU A 62 10.41 -6.08 -5.98
N ASP A 63 10.81 -7.34 -6.19
CA ASP A 63 12.19 -7.80 -5.97
C ASP A 63 13.07 -7.69 -7.23
N GLY A 64 12.46 -7.41 -8.39
CA GLY A 64 13.11 -7.14 -9.67
C GLY A 64 13.31 -8.38 -10.54
N PRO A 65 13.77 -8.22 -11.81
CA PRO A 65 14.22 -7.01 -12.51
C PRO A 65 13.08 -6.06 -12.97
N PRO A 66 13.34 -4.75 -13.24
CA PRO A 66 14.62 -4.10 -13.51
C PRO A 66 15.39 -3.52 -12.29
N HIS A 67 14.72 -3.31 -11.16
CA HIS A 67 15.37 -2.90 -9.91
C HIS A 67 14.58 -3.45 -8.72
N LYS A 68 15.28 -3.64 -7.60
CA LYS A 68 14.64 -4.05 -6.35
C LYS A 68 14.06 -2.83 -5.64
N HIS A 69 12.78 -2.91 -5.26
CA HIS A 69 12.13 -1.88 -4.46
C HIS A 69 12.64 -1.90 -3.01
N SER A 70 12.82 -0.71 -2.43
CA SER A 70 13.20 -0.54 -1.03
C SER A 70 12.05 -0.90 -0.09
N ASP A 71 12.34 -1.14 1.19
CA ASP A 71 11.29 -1.39 2.19
C ASP A 71 10.35 -0.20 2.35
N ASN A 72 10.84 1.02 2.11
CA ASN A 72 9.98 2.20 2.08
C ASN A 72 8.97 2.15 0.93
N ALA A 73 9.39 1.71 -0.26
CA ALA A 73 8.48 1.54 -1.39
C ALA A 73 7.41 0.47 -1.11
N ARG A 74 7.76 -0.61 -0.40
CA ARG A 74 6.78 -1.60 0.07
C ARG A 74 5.77 -0.97 1.04
N ARG A 75 6.21 -0.11 1.97
CA ARG A 75 5.32 0.63 2.88
C ARG A 75 4.40 1.61 2.14
N TRP A 76 4.90 2.27 1.10
CA TRP A 76 4.09 3.13 0.23
C TRP A 76 2.98 2.36 -0.47
N LEU A 77 3.25 1.15 -0.95
CA LEU A 77 2.24 0.27 -1.57
C LEU A 77 1.08 -0.02 -0.61
N GLU A 78 1.35 -0.22 0.68
CA GLU A 78 0.30 -0.50 1.68
C GLU A 78 -0.74 0.63 1.79
N GLN A 79 -0.40 1.88 1.46
CA GLN A 79 -1.36 2.99 1.46
C GLN A 79 -2.46 2.86 0.41
N TYR A 80 -2.20 2.08 -0.63
CA TYR A 80 -3.10 1.85 -1.73
C TYR A 80 -3.91 0.56 -1.58
N TYR A 81 -3.81 -0.11 -0.43
CA TYR A 81 -4.56 -1.33 -0.15
C TYR A 81 -6.07 -1.07 -0.19
N VAL A 82 -6.81 -1.88 -0.94
CA VAL A 82 -8.27 -1.78 -1.07
C VAL A 82 -9.01 -2.99 -0.53
N GLY A 83 -8.35 -4.14 -0.41
CA GLY A 83 -8.99 -5.37 0.07
C GLY A 83 -8.35 -6.64 -0.45
N GLU A 84 -9.06 -7.76 -0.32
CA GLU A 84 -8.61 -9.08 -0.74
C GLU A 84 -9.40 -9.61 -1.95
N LEU A 85 -8.74 -10.37 -2.82
CA LEU A 85 -9.37 -11.15 -3.87
C LEU A 85 -9.99 -12.41 -3.26
N ARG A 86 -11.29 -12.63 -3.49
CA ARG A 86 -11.96 -13.86 -3.11
C ARG A 86 -11.37 -15.02 -3.92
N ALA A 87 -10.98 -16.08 -3.21
CA ALA A 87 -10.63 -17.34 -3.84
C ALA A 87 -11.89 -17.90 -4.52
N ASP A 88 -11.87 -17.97 -5.85
CA ASP A 88 -12.86 -18.76 -6.58
C ASP A 88 -12.49 -20.24 -6.41
N PRO A 89 -13.42 -21.16 -6.11
CA PRO A 89 -13.16 -22.60 -6.00
C PRO A 89 -12.68 -23.28 -7.30
N GLN A 90 -12.38 -22.53 -8.37
CA GLN A 90 -12.17 -23.05 -9.72
C GLN A 90 -10.88 -22.59 -10.43
N ASP A 91 -9.95 -21.88 -9.77
CA ASP A 91 -8.61 -21.68 -10.33
C ASP A 91 -7.64 -22.73 -9.78
N PRO A 92 -7.14 -23.67 -10.62
CA PRO A 92 -6.05 -24.54 -10.22
C PRO A 92 -4.81 -23.67 -10.07
N THR A 93 -4.25 -23.67 -8.87
CA THR A 93 -2.86 -23.32 -8.60
C THR A 93 -1.94 -23.92 -9.67
N GLU A 94 -1.43 -23.08 -10.57
CA GLU A 94 -0.15 -23.37 -11.22
C GLU A 94 0.92 -23.28 -10.14
N ASN A 95 1.33 -24.43 -9.62
CA ASN A 95 2.73 -24.89 -9.65
C ASN A 95 2.93 -26.18 -8.86
N GLY A 96 3.44 -27.20 -9.57
CA GLY A 96 4.46 -28.12 -9.06
C GLY A 96 3.99 -29.36 -8.31
N ALA A 97 3.74 -30.44 -9.06
CA ALA A 97 3.70 -31.80 -8.51
C ALA A 97 5.07 -32.21 -7.93
N GLY A 98 5.05 -32.64 -6.67
CA GLY A 98 6.11 -33.39 -5.99
C GLY A 98 5.54 -34.00 -4.71
N ALA A 99 5.05 -35.23 -4.80
CA ALA A 99 4.51 -36.00 -3.67
C ALA A 99 5.64 -36.65 -2.82
N PRO A 100 5.35 -37.31 -1.69
CA PRO A 100 5.43 -36.74 -0.34
C PRO A 100 6.57 -37.36 0.49
N ALA A 101 7.07 -36.62 1.48
CA ALA A 101 7.83 -37.21 2.59
C ALA A 101 7.41 -36.55 3.90
N GLU A 102 7.04 -37.40 4.85
CA GLU A 102 6.46 -37.12 6.14
C GLU A 102 7.39 -36.38 7.13
N THR A 103 6.77 -35.44 7.85
CA THR A 103 6.96 -35.08 9.26
C THR A 103 8.27 -34.42 9.70
N GLN A 104 8.19 -33.13 10.05
CA GLN A 104 8.46 -32.65 11.42
C GLN A 104 8.00 -31.20 11.64
N LYS A 105 6.88 -31.10 12.36
CA LYS A 105 6.40 -30.04 13.26
C LYS A 105 7.34 -28.85 13.52
N THR A 106 6.94 -27.67 13.06
CA THR A 106 7.03 -26.40 13.81
C THR A 106 5.86 -25.50 13.44
N ASP A 107 4.97 -25.33 14.42
CA ASP A 107 3.95 -24.27 14.44
C ASP A 107 4.62 -22.90 14.34
N ALA A 108 4.35 -22.20 13.25
CA ALA A 108 4.32 -20.74 13.21
C ALA A 108 3.52 -20.36 11.97
N ALA A 109 2.19 -20.28 12.13
CA ALA A 109 1.32 -19.61 11.18
C ALA A 109 1.84 -18.17 11.04
N ILE A 110 2.53 -17.90 9.93
CA ILE A 110 2.80 -16.53 9.50
C ILE A 110 1.46 -16.02 8.97
N GLU A 111 0.63 -15.53 9.87
CA GLU A 111 -0.42 -14.62 9.46
C GLU A 111 0.26 -13.39 8.85
N PRO A 112 -0.10 -12.99 7.61
CA PRO A 112 0.35 -11.73 7.08
C PRO A 112 -0.23 -10.65 8.00
N GLN A 113 0.62 -10.02 8.81
CA GLN A 113 0.22 -8.87 9.61
C GLN A 113 -0.08 -7.71 8.65
N PHE A 114 -1.32 -7.67 8.17
CA PHE A 114 -1.92 -6.50 7.57
C PHE A 114 -1.91 -5.39 8.63
N LYS A 115 -0.94 -4.49 8.53
CA LYS A 115 -1.04 -3.20 9.22
C LYS A 115 -1.98 -2.34 8.40
N VAL A 116 -3.27 -2.47 8.67
CA VAL A 116 -4.25 -1.41 8.39
C VAL A 116 -3.59 -0.10 8.85
N VAL A 117 -3.59 0.92 7.98
CA VAL A 117 -3.05 2.25 8.30
C VAL A 117 -3.68 2.69 9.61
N ASP A 118 -2.86 2.67 10.66
CA ASP A 118 -3.29 2.86 12.02
C ASP A 118 -3.26 4.37 12.28
N TRP A 119 -4.43 5.00 12.16
CA TRP A 119 -4.61 6.43 12.34
C TRP A 119 -4.14 6.91 13.73
N ASP A 120 -4.06 6.01 14.72
CA ASP A 120 -3.59 6.29 16.07
C ASP A 120 -2.06 6.13 16.24
N LYS A 121 -1.35 5.66 15.20
CA LYS A 121 0.13 5.57 15.16
C LYS A 121 0.79 6.70 14.38
N ASP A 122 0.01 7.58 13.77
CA ASP A 122 0.55 8.78 13.14
C ASP A 122 1.16 9.69 14.23
N LEU A 123 2.46 9.97 14.10
CA LEU A 123 3.21 10.77 15.08
C LEU A 123 2.81 12.26 15.09
N VAL A 124 2.01 12.67 14.11
CA VAL A 124 1.49 14.03 13.93
C VAL A 124 0.01 13.99 13.58
N ASP A 125 -0.71 15.02 14.01
CA ASP A 125 -2.10 15.25 13.64
C ASP A 125 -2.17 15.99 12.29
N TRP A 126 -2.64 15.29 11.27
CA TRP A 126 -2.73 15.78 9.90
C TRP A 126 -3.87 16.77 9.66
N GLN A 127 -4.81 16.91 10.60
CA GLN A 127 -5.83 17.96 10.53
C GLN A 127 -5.29 19.31 11.02
N LYS A 128 -4.12 19.31 11.67
CA LYS A 128 -3.47 20.50 12.22
C LYS A 128 -2.23 20.88 11.41
N PRO A 129 -1.82 22.16 11.44
CA PRO A 129 -0.59 22.59 10.80
C PRO A 129 0.64 21.87 11.33
N LEU A 130 1.50 21.36 10.43
CA LEU A 130 2.58 20.46 10.81
C LEU A 130 3.82 21.15 11.38
N LEU A 131 4.09 22.41 11.02
CA LEU A 131 5.38 23.04 11.31
C LEU A 131 5.79 22.94 12.79
N TRP A 132 4.84 23.23 13.68
CA TRP A 132 5.07 23.13 15.11
C TRP A 132 5.09 21.69 15.61
N GLN A 133 4.24 20.82 15.07
CA GLN A 133 4.18 19.42 15.48
C GLN A 133 5.50 18.70 15.19
N VAL A 134 6.01 18.86 13.97
CA VAL A 134 7.28 18.31 13.51
C VAL A 134 8.45 18.82 14.33
N GLY A 135 8.45 20.10 14.72
CA GLY A 135 9.47 20.66 15.60
C GLY A 135 9.52 20.01 16.99
N HIS A 136 8.42 19.41 17.46
CA HIS A 136 8.35 18.75 18.76
C HIS A 136 8.54 17.21 18.69
N LEU A 137 8.78 16.64 17.50
CA LEU A 137 8.93 15.19 17.34
C LEU A 137 10.23 14.64 17.95
N GLY A 138 11.28 15.45 18.04
CA GLY A 138 12.57 15.05 18.61
C GLY A 138 13.13 13.80 17.94
N GLU A 139 13.46 12.78 18.74
CA GLU A 139 14.03 11.51 18.26
C GLU A 139 13.10 10.74 17.30
N LYS A 140 11.79 10.99 17.36
CA LYS A 140 10.80 10.36 16.48
C LYS A 140 10.74 11.01 15.09
N TYR A 141 11.45 12.11 14.88
CA TYR A 141 11.50 12.81 13.59
C TYR A 141 12.02 11.90 12.48
N ASP A 142 13.06 11.11 12.77
CA ASP A 142 13.66 10.21 11.79
C ASP A 142 12.69 9.11 11.35
N GLU A 143 11.93 8.53 12.28
CA GLU A 143 10.89 7.57 11.93
C GLU A 143 9.79 8.24 11.08
N TRP A 144 9.34 9.43 11.49
CA TRP A 144 8.26 10.16 10.83
C TRP A 144 8.60 10.61 9.41
N VAL A 145 9.80 11.16 9.16
CA VAL A 145 10.18 11.65 7.82
C VAL A 145 10.27 10.52 6.79
N HIS A 146 10.47 9.29 7.24
CA HIS A 146 10.48 8.08 6.41
C HIS A 146 9.11 7.40 6.33
N GLN A 147 8.07 7.93 6.96
CA GLN A 147 6.73 7.41 6.77
C GLN A 147 6.22 7.80 5.37
N PRO A 148 5.67 6.84 4.62
CA PRO A 148 5.01 7.14 3.35
C PRO A 148 3.80 8.03 3.63
N VAL A 149 3.70 9.19 2.99
CA VAL A 149 2.57 10.09 3.19
C VAL A 149 2.19 10.79 1.88
N ALA A 150 1.14 10.32 1.20
CA ALA A 150 0.47 11.05 0.12
C ALA A 150 -0.85 11.66 0.61
N ARG A 151 -0.79 12.82 1.28
CA ARG A 151 -1.96 13.61 1.66
C ARG A 151 -1.67 15.10 1.57
N PRO A 152 -2.69 15.95 1.40
CA PRO A 152 -2.51 17.40 1.43
C PRO A 152 -1.93 17.82 2.79
N ILE A 153 -0.75 18.44 2.75
CA ILE A 153 -0.08 18.94 3.94
C ILE A 153 -0.43 20.42 4.12
N ARG A 154 -0.74 20.79 5.36
CA ARG A 154 -0.82 22.18 5.79
C ARG A 154 0.34 22.49 6.74
N LEU A 155 1.10 23.54 6.47
CA LEU A 155 2.27 23.89 7.27
C LEU A 155 1.94 24.93 8.34
N PHE A 156 1.08 25.90 8.02
CA PHE A 156 0.79 27.07 8.86
C PHE A 156 -0.70 27.20 9.22
N HIS A 157 -0.97 27.82 10.36
CA HIS A 157 -2.33 28.14 10.79
C HIS A 157 -2.97 29.24 9.93
N SER A 158 -2.17 30.20 9.44
CA SER A 158 -2.68 31.31 8.63
C SER A 158 -2.80 30.91 7.17
N ASP A 159 -3.97 31.14 6.56
CA ASP A 159 -4.18 30.92 5.12
C ASP A 159 -3.26 31.80 4.25
N LEU A 160 -2.94 33.01 4.72
CA LEU A 160 -2.05 33.92 4.00
C LEU A 160 -0.61 33.36 3.94
N ILE A 161 -0.08 32.92 5.08
CA ILE A 161 1.28 32.35 5.15
C ILE A 161 1.32 31.00 4.40
N GLU A 162 0.27 30.20 4.54
CA GLU A 162 0.12 28.94 3.82
C GLU A 162 0.16 29.16 2.30
N ALA A 163 -0.50 30.20 1.78
CA ALA A 163 -0.49 30.55 0.37
C ALA A 163 0.91 30.88 -0.16
N PHE A 164 1.78 31.49 0.66
CA PHE A 164 3.18 31.73 0.30
C PHE A 164 4.08 30.50 0.41
N SER A 165 3.65 29.45 1.12
CA SER A 165 4.40 28.19 1.23
C SER A 165 4.07 27.15 0.15
N LYS A 166 2.91 27.26 -0.49
CA LYS A 166 2.50 26.36 -1.58
C LYS A 166 3.07 26.89 -2.89
N THR A 167 4.09 26.23 -3.40
CA THR A 167 4.59 26.48 -4.75
C THR A 167 3.77 25.65 -5.74
N VAL A 168 3.10 26.31 -6.68
CA VAL A 168 2.56 25.65 -7.88
C VAL A 168 3.76 25.34 -8.77
N TRP A 169 4.14 24.07 -8.84
CA TRP A 169 5.09 23.56 -9.83
C TRP A 169 4.32 22.98 -11.01
#